data_AF-A0A418GAT8-F1
#
_entry.id   AF-A0A418GAT8-F1
#
_cell.length_a   1.000
_cell.length_b   1.000
_cell.length_c   1.000
_cell.angle_alpha   90.00
_cell.angle_beta   90.00
_cell.angle_gamma   90.00
#
_symmetry.space_group_name_H-M   'P 1'
#
loop_
_entity.id
_entity.type
_entity.pdbx_description
1 polymer ?
#
loop_
_entity_poly.entity_id
_entity_poly.type
_entity_poly.pdbx_seq_one_letter_code
_entity_poly.pdbx_strand_id
1 'polypeptide(L)'
;MTQFAFVFPGQGSQTVGMLADMAASYPIVEETFAEASAALGYDLWALTQQGPAEELNKTWQTQPALLTASVALYRVWQQQGGKAPAMMAGHSLGEYSALVCAGVIDFADAVRLVEMRGKFMQEAVPEGTGAMAAIIGLDDASIAKACEEAA
;
A
#
# COMPACT_ATOMS: atom_id res chain seq x y z
N MET A 1 -23.50 8.48 -18.33
CA MET A 1 -22.61 8.75 -17.17
C MET A 1 -21.30 8.04 -17.44
N THR A 2 -20.16 8.71 -17.27
CA THR A 2 -18.84 8.07 -17.42
C THR A 2 -18.62 7.13 -16.23
N GLN A 3 -18.40 5.85 -16.50
CA GLN A 3 -17.95 4.90 -15.48
C GLN A 3 -16.44 5.03 -15.32
N PHE A 4 -15.95 4.98 -14.09
CA PHE A 4 -14.52 4.98 -13.77
C PHE A 4 -14.25 4.03 -12.62
N ALA A 5 -13.00 3.61 -12.49
CA ALA A 5 -12.52 2.71 -11.45
C ALA A 5 -11.32 3.35 -10.72
N PHE A 6 -11.14 2.99 -9.46
CA PHE A 6 -9.93 3.31 -8.71
C PHE A 6 -9.03 2.07 -8.63
N VAL A 7 -7.75 2.27 -8.90
CA VAL A 7 -6.72 1.22 -8.81
C VAL A 7 -5.67 1.66 -7.82
N PHE A 8 -5.42 0.83 -6.81
CA PHE A 8 -4.52 1.15 -5.71
C PHE A 8 -3.14 0.48 -5.91
N PRO A 9 -2.04 1.22 -5.76
CA PRO A 9 -0.70 0.69 -5.98
C PRO A 9 -0.29 -0.29 -4.88
N GLY A 10 0.62 -1.21 -5.23
CA GLY A 10 1.28 -2.09 -4.28
C GLY A 10 2.56 -1.49 -3.70
N GLN A 11 3.33 -2.32 -3.01
CA GLN A 11 4.67 -1.96 -2.51
C GLN A 11 5.62 -1.57 -3.67
N GLY A 12 6.50 -0.61 -3.42
CA GLY A 12 7.52 -0.11 -4.34
C GLY A 12 7.36 1.37 -4.69
N SER A 13 6.20 1.96 -4.42
CA SER A 13 5.92 3.38 -4.68
C SER A 13 6.13 4.29 -3.47
N GLN A 14 6.47 3.75 -2.30
CA GLN A 14 6.69 4.53 -1.09
C GLN A 14 7.93 5.41 -1.20
N THR A 15 7.84 6.64 -0.73
CA THR A 15 8.97 7.56 -0.61
C THR A 15 8.87 8.34 0.70
N VAL A 16 10.02 8.68 1.28
CA VAL A 16 10.06 9.58 2.44
C VAL A 16 9.50 10.95 2.02
N GLY A 17 8.60 11.50 2.84
CA GLY A 17 7.91 12.76 2.57
C GLY A 17 6.68 12.63 1.65
N MET A 18 6.27 11.41 1.27
CA MET A 18 5.04 11.24 0.48
C MET A 18 3.84 11.88 1.20
N LEU A 19 2.92 12.46 0.42
CA LEU A 19 1.71 13.17 0.90
C LEU A 19 1.93 14.47 1.70
N ALA A 20 3.14 15.01 1.84
CA ALA A 20 3.36 16.28 2.55
C ALA A 20 2.51 17.44 2.00
N ASP A 21 2.49 17.63 0.67
CA ASP A 21 1.70 18.70 0.03
C ASP A 21 0.19 18.49 0.20
N MET A 22 -0.25 17.23 0.20
CA MET A 22 -1.65 16.87 0.43
C MET A 22 -2.05 17.13 1.88
N ALA A 23 -1.20 16.79 2.85
CA ALA A 23 -1.43 17.06 4.27
C ALA A 23 -1.49 18.57 4.57
N ALA A 24 -0.64 19.37 3.92
CA ALA A 24 -0.67 20.82 4.06
C ALA A 24 -2.00 21.45 3.58
N SER A 25 -2.67 20.80 2.61
CA SER A 25 -3.94 21.28 2.06
C SER A 25 -5.17 20.63 2.70
N TYR A 26 -5.04 19.39 3.19
CA TYR A 26 -6.14 18.54 3.65
C TYR A 26 -5.77 17.86 4.98
N PRO A 27 -6.24 18.39 6.13
CA PRO A 27 -5.95 17.83 7.45
C PRO A 27 -6.35 16.36 7.64
N ILE A 28 -7.34 15.89 6.88
CA ILE A 28 -7.80 14.49 6.90
C ILE A 28 -6.69 13.49 6.56
N VAL A 29 -5.62 13.93 5.88
CA VAL A 29 -4.44 13.08 5.63
C VAL A 29 -3.75 12.76 6.94
N GLU A 30 -3.38 13.77 7.74
CA GLU A 30 -2.74 13.55 9.04
C GLU A 30 -3.67 12.84 10.03
N GLU A 31 -4.98 13.15 10.01
CA GLU A 31 -5.97 12.44 10.83
C GLU A 31 -6.03 10.94 10.49
N THR A 32 -5.96 10.58 9.20
CA THR A 32 -5.94 9.19 8.75
C THR A 32 -4.66 8.48 9.19
N PHE A 33 -3.51 9.17 9.15
CA PHE A 33 -2.28 8.64 9.71
C PHE A 33 -2.30 8.53 11.24
N ALA A 34 -2.94 9.47 11.95
CA ALA A 34 -3.09 9.39 13.39
C ALA A 34 -3.93 8.18 13.81
N GLU A 35 -5.00 7.88 13.07
CA GLU A 35 -5.81 6.66 13.26
C GLU A 35 -4.98 5.39 13.04
N ALA A 36 -4.15 5.36 12.00
CA ALA A 36 -3.23 4.25 11.75
C ALA A 36 -2.17 4.10 12.84
N SER A 37 -1.55 5.20 13.26
CA SER A 37 -0.56 5.23 14.34
C SER A 37 -1.14 4.71 15.65
N ALA A 38 -2.38 5.08 15.98
CA ALA A 38 -3.09 4.56 17.14
C ALA A 38 -3.35 3.04 17.04
N ALA A 39 -3.64 2.54 15.84
CA ALA A 39 -3.83 1.10 15.62
C ALA A 39 -2.53 0.28 15.71
N LEU A 40 -1.40 0.89 15.34
CA LEU A 40 -0.07 0.25 15.28
C LEU A 40 0.74 0.39 16.58
N GLY A 41 0.48 1.43 17.37
CA GLY A 41 1.25 1.75 18.57
C GLY A 41 2.58 2.45 18.30
N TYR A 42 2.82 2.93 17.08
CA TYR A 42 3.96 3.77 16.71
C TYR A 42 3.55 4.87 15.74
N ASP A 43 4.36 5.93 15.64
CA ASP A 43 4.06 7.07 14.77
C ASP A 43 4.37 6.77 13.29
N LEU A 44 3.34 6.34 12.56
CA LEU A 44 3.43 6.04 11.14
C LEU A 44 3.63 7.31 10.30
N TRP A 45 3.12 8.46 10.74
CA TRP A 45 3.29 9.73 10.03
C TRP A 45 4.75 10.18 10.11
N ALA A 46 5.33 10.21 11.31
CA ALA A 46 6.74 10.54 11.50
C ALA A 46 7.66 9.61 10.69
N LEU A 47 7.38 8.29 10.69
CA LEU A 47 8.11 7.34 9.85
C LEU A 47 7.99 7.68 8.36
N THR A 48 6.79 8.03 7.88
CA THR A 48 6.54 8.36 6.47
C THR A 48 7.18 9.68 6.05
N GLN A 49 7.20 10.68 6.94
CA GLN A 49 7.72 12.02 6.64
C GLN A 49 9.22 12.15 6.86
N GLN A 50 9.78 11.48 7.87
CA GLN A 50 11.14 11.73 8.37
C GLN A 50 11.98 10.46 8.52
N GLY A 51 11.35 9.29 8.49
CA GLY A 51 12.06 8.02 8.68
C GLY A 51 13.14 7.83 7.62
N PRO A 52 14.31 7.26 7.99
CA PRO A 52 15.29 6.89 6.98
C PRO A 52 14.63 5.93 6.00
N ALA A 53 14.97 6.05 4.72
CA ALA A 53 14.33 5.30 3.66
C ALA A 53 14.41 3.78 3.91
N GLU A 54 15.48 3.32 4.55
CA GLU A 54 15.72 1.94 4.93
C GLU A 54 14.65 1.40 5.90
N GLU A 55 14.23 2.20 6.89
CA GLU A 55 13.15 1.81 7.80
C GLU A 55 11.81 1.83 7.06
N LEU A 56 11.49 2.89 6.31
CA LEU A 56 10.25 2.96 5.53
C LEU A 56 10.14 1.79 4.52
N ASN A 57 11.27 1.28 4.03
CA ASN A 57 11.36 0.16 3.10
C ASN A 57 11.28 -1.23 3.74
N LYS A 58 11.25 -1.33 5.09
CA LYS A 58 10.93 -2.62 5.72
C LYS A 58 9.49 -2.95 5.41
N THR A 59 9.27 -4.15 4.87
CA THR A 59 7.96 -4.60 4.36
C THR A 59 6.82 -4.40 5.38
N TRP A 60 7.04 -4.69 6.67
CA TRP A 60 6.04 -4.50 7.72
C TRP A 60 5.71 -3.04 8.04
N GLN A 61 6.60 -2.10 7.70
CA GLN A 61 6.38 -0.66 7.82
C GLN A 61 5.83 -0.05 6.51
N THR A 62 6.34 -0.52 5.37
CA THR A 62 5.88 -0.06 4.05
C THR A 62 4.41 -0.35 3.82
N GLN A 63 3.96 -1.56 4.19
CA GLN A 63 2.60 -2.01 3.93
C GLN A 63 1.53 -1.12 4.60
N PRO A 64 1.59 -0.86 5.92
CA PRO A 64 0.65 0.06 6.56
C PRO A 64 0.80 1.50 6.05
N ALA A 65 2.01 1.96 5.70
CA ALA A 65 2.21 3.32 5.18
C ALA A 65 1.50 3.55 3.83
N LEU A 66 1.65 2.61 2.89
CA LEU A 66 1.00 2.71 1.58
C LEU A 66 -0.52 2.49 1.65
N LEU A 67 -0.99 1.59 2.53
CA LEU A 67 -2.41 1.43 2.78
C LEU A 67 -3.03 2.72 3.32
N THR A 68 -2.38 3.32 4.33
CA THR A 68 -2.82 4.58 4.95
C THR A 68 -2.80 5.72 3.95
N ALA A 69 -1.76 5.85 3.13
CA ALA A 69 -1.67 6.86 2.08
C ALA A 69 -2.82 6.74 1.07
N SER A 70 -3.11 5.52 0.61
CA SER A 70 -4.19 5.24 -0.33
C SER A 70 -5.57 5.60 0.25
N VAL A 71 -5.83 5.23 1.50
CA VAL A 71 -7.09 5.53 2.19
C VAL A 71 -7.21 7.03 2.47
N ALA A 72 -6.14 7.70 2.85
CA ALA A 72 -6.11 9.15 3.05
C ALA A 72 -6.50 9.90 1.77
N LEU A 73 -5.91 9.54 0.62
CA LEU A 73 -6.26 10.13 -0.68
C LEU A 73 -7.72 9.85 -1.08
N TYR A 74 -8.22 8.65 -0.79
CA TYR A 74 -9.63 8.32 -1.02
C TYR A 74 -10.58 9.15 -0.14
N ARG A 75 -10.23 9.33 1.14
CA ARG A 75 -10.98 10.20 2.07
C ARG A 75 -10.98 11.66 1.60
N VAL A 76 -9.86 12.17 1.08
CA VAL A 76 -9.80 13.50 0.44
C VAL A 76 -10.73 13.56 -0.78
N TRP A 77 -10.72 12.55 -1.65
CA TRP A 77 -11.63 12.49 -2.80
C TRP A 77 -13.10 12.56 -2.38
N GLN A 78 -13.48 11.82 -1.33
CA GLN A 78 -14.83 11.84 -0.78
C GLN A 78 -15.17 13.20 -0.17
N GLN A 79 -14.25 13.81 0.60
CA GLN A 79 -14.42 15.14 1.19
C GLN A 79 -14.71 16.22 0.13
N GLN A 80 -14.08 16.10 -1.04
CA GLN A 80 -14.26 17.02 -2.17
C GLN A 80 -15.55 16.77 -2.98
N GLY A 81 -16.43 15.86 -2.53
CA GLY A 81 -17.67 15.51 -3.24
C GLY A 81 -17.44 14.65 -4.48
N GLY A 82 -16.31 13.94 -4.53
CA GLY A 82 -15.99 12.99 -5.58
C GLY A 82 -17.04 11.89 -5.71
N LYS A 83 -17.34 11.47 -6.93
CA LYS A 83 -18.30 10.37 -7.17
C LYS A 83 -17.72 9.05 -6.67
N ALA A 84 -18.59 8.11 -6.30
CA ALA A 84 -18.16 6.74 -6.06
C ALA A 84 -17.71 6.10 -7.39
N PRO A 85 -16.54 5.43 -7.43
CA PRO A 85 -16.14 4.67 -8.60
C PRO A 85 -17.06 3.45 -8.77
N ALA A 86 -17.22 2.98 -10.02
CA ALA A 86 -18.01 1.79 -10.31
C ALA A 86 -17.31 0.50 -9.83
N MET A 87 -15.97 0.53 -9.77
CA MET A 87 -15.12 -0.59 -9.38
C MET A 87 -13.88 -0.11 -8.64
N MET A 88 -13.35 -0.96 -7.78
CA MET A 88 -12.06 -0.75 -7.11
C MET A 88 -11.23 -2.03 -7.24
N ALA A 89 -9.93 -1.87 -7.46
CA ALA A 89 -8.98 -2.98 -7.50
C ALA A 89 -7.64 -2.51 -6.94
N GLY A 90 -6.76 -3.43 -6.56
CA GLY A 90 -5.42 -3.05 -6.14
C GLY A 90 -4.40 -4.13 -6.41
N HIS A 91 -3.17 -3.72 -6.64
CA HIS A 91 -2.08 -4.62 -6.97
C HIS A 91 -1.37 -5.11 -5.70
N SER A 92 -1.42 -6.42 -5.41
CA SER A 92 -0.79 -7.02 -4.23
C SER A 92 -1.26 -6.33 -2.94
N LEU A 93 -0.40 -5.58 -2.24
CA LEU A 93 -0.79 -4.77 -1.08
C LEU A 93 -1.98 -3.84 -1.36
N GLY A 94 -2.07 -3.26 -2.55
CA GLY A 94 -3.14 -2.32 -2.90
C GLY A 94 -4.53 -2.94 -2.82
N GLU A 95 -4.65 -4.27 -2.88
CA GLU A 95 -5.93 -4.96 -2.72
C GLU A 95 -6.56 -4.67 -1.35
N TYR A 96 -5.76 -4.59 -0.30
CA TYR A 96 -6.24 -4.21 1.03
C TYR A 96 -6.75 -2.76 1.07
N SER A 97 -6.07 -1.85 0.37
CA SER A 97 -6.56 -0.47 0.21
C SER A 97 -7.91 -0.42 -0.51
N ALA A 98 -8.08 -1.21 -1.57
CA ALA A 98 -9.32 -1.32 -2.31
C ALA A 98 -10.45 -1.84 -1.41
N LEU A 99 -10.19 -2.90 -0.63
CA LEU A 99 -11.15 -3.50 0.30
C LEU A 99 -11.58 -2.52 1.39
N VAL A 100 -10.66 -1.73 1.95
CA VAL A 100 -10.98 -0.67 2.91
C VAL A 100 -11.83 0.42 2.27
N CYS A 101 -11.42 0.93 1.10
CA CYS A 101 -12.16 2.01 0.42
C CYS A 101 -13.56 1.57 -0.06
N ALA A 102 -13.74 0.27 -0.30
CA ALA A 102 -15.02 -0.35 -0.61
C ALA A 102 -15.88 -0.66 0.63
N GLY A 103 -15.36 -0.46 1.85
CA GLY A 103 -16.07 -0.73 3.11
C GLY A 103 -16.17 -2.20 3.49
N VAL A 104 -15.30 -3.06 2.95
CA VAL A 104 -15.28 -4.50 3.26
C VAL A 104 -14.49 -4.80 4.53
N ILE A 105 -13.43 -4.04 4.79
CA ILE A 105 -12.56 -4.19 5.96
C ILE A 105 -12.44 -2.83 6.66
N ASP A 106 -12.60 -2.81 7.97
CA ASP A 106 -12.40 -1.61 8.77
C ASP A 106 -10.92 -1.16 8.71
N PHE A 107 -10.69 0.14 8.56
CA PHE A 107 -9.36 0.69 8.32
C PHE A 107 -8.33 0.29 9.39
N ALA A 108 -8.66 0.43 10.67
CA ALA A 108 -7.76 0.10 11.77
C ALA A 108 -7.37 -1.40 11.78
N ASP A 109 -8.31 -2.28 11.42
CA ASP A 109 -8.04 -3.72 11.33
C ASP A 109 -7.19 -4.06 10.11
N ALA A 110 -7.45 -3.41 8.97
CA ALA A 110 -6.62 -3.53 7.78
C ALA A 110 -5.17 -3.08 8.04
N VAL A 111 -4.98 -1.96 8.74
CA VAL A 111 -3.64 -1.46 9.12
C VAL A 111 -2.87 -2.49 9.95
N ARG A 112 -3.50 -3.09 10.98
CA ARG A 112 -2.88 -4.15 11.78
C ARG A 112 -2.61 -5.41 10.95
N LEU A 113 -3.55 -5.79 10.10
CA LEU A 113 -3.45 -6.96 9.24
C LEU A 113 -2.27 -6.86 8.27
N VAL A 114 -2.10 -5.71 7.61
CA VAL A 114 -1.01 -5.54 6.64
C VAL A 114 0.36 -5.36 7.29
N GLU A 115 0.42 -4.86 8.53
CA GLU A 115 1.64 -4.88 9.34
C GLU A 115 2.06 -6.33 9.65
N MET A 116 1.13 -7.17 10.14
CA MET A 116 1.36 -8.59 10.37
C MET A 116 1.74 -9.33 9.08
N ARG A 117 1.04 -9.04 7.96
CA ARG A 117 1.36 -9.60 6.65
C ARG A 117 2.82 -9.30 6.27
N GLY A 118 3.27 -8.07 6.49
CA GLY A 118 4.65 -7.70 6.21
C GLY A 118 5.67 -8.37 7.14
N LYS A 119 5.34 -8.59 8.42
CA LYS A 119 6.17 -9.35 9.36
C LYS A 119 6.31 -10.81 8.92
N PHE A 120 5.18 -11.47 8.62
CA PHE A 120 5.20 -12.86 8.17
C PHE A 120 5.93 -13.04 6.83
N MET A 121 5.85 -12.07 5.92
CA MET A 121 6.64 -12.10 4.69
C MET A 121 8.15 -12.07 4.95
N GLN A 122 8.61 -11.28 5.93
CA GLN A 122 10.02 -11.22 6.31
C GLN A 122 10.48 -12.47 7.06
N GLU A 123 9.62 -13.05 7.89
CA GLU A 123 9.93 -14.28 8.64
C GLU A 123 9.96 -15.53 7.76
N ALA A 124 9.19 -15.54 6.65
CA ALA A 124 9.05 -16.71 5.80
C ALA A 124 10.34 -17.11 5.06
N VAL A 125 11.25 -16.17 4.79
CA VAL A 125 12.47 -16.42 4.02
C VAL A 125 13.64 -15.62 4.61
N PRO A 126 14.79 -16.25 4.91
CA PRO A 126 15.96 -15.54 5.41
C PRO A 126 16.39 -14.40 4.48
N GLU A 127 16.85 -13.30 5.06
CA GLU A 127 17.36 -12.16 4.28
C GLU A 127 18.46 -12.60 3.32
N GLY A 128 18.42 -12.09 2.08
CA GLY A 128 19.33 -12.48 1.01
C GLY A 128 19.01 -13.80 0.32
N THR A 129 17.93 -14.49 0.73
CA THR A 129 17.45 -15.71 0.07
C THR A 129 16.25 -15.40 -0.82
N GLY A 130 16.34 -15.75 -2.10
CA GLY A 130 15.31 -15.45 -3.10
C GLY A 130 15.52 -14.09 -3.79
N ALA A 131 15.01 -13.98 -5.02
CA ALA A 131 15.06 -12.76 -5.81
C ALA A 131 13.83 -12.70 -6.73
N MET A 132 13.52 -11.51 -7.22
CA MET A 132 12.48 -11.28 -8.23
C MET A 132 13.09 -10.57 -9.43
N ALA A 133 12.62 -10.92 -10.63
CA ALA A 133 13.01 -10.26 -11.88
C ALA A 133 11.75 -9.81 -12.65
N ALA A 134 11.83 -8.63 -13.28
CA ALA A 134 10.83 -8.18 -14.23
C ALA A 134 11.26 -8.56 -15.64
N ILE A 135 10.46 -9.38 -16.32
CA ILE A 135 10.72 -9.83 -17.69
C ILE A 135 9.90 -8.98 -18.65
N ILE A 136 10.56 -8.40 -19.66
CA ILE A 136 9.92 -7.55 -20.66
C ILE A 136 10.22 -8.10 -22.06
N GLY A 137 9.19 -8.29 -22.88
CA GLY A 137 9.33 -8.61 -24.30
C GLY A 137 9.39 -10.10 -24.66
N LEU A 138 9.18 -11.00 -23.69
CA LEU A 138 8.97 -12.44 -23.94
C LEU A 138 7.48 -12.79 -23.82
N ASP A 139 7.04 -13.78 -24.56
CA ASP A 139 5.68 -14.32 -24.47
C ASP A 139 5.52 -15.30 -23.29
N ASP A 140 4.27 -15.46 -22.83
CA ASP A 140 3.93 -16.28 -21.67
C ASP A 140 4.39 -17.74 -21.80
N ALA A 141 4.35 -18.33 -23.01
CA ALA A 141 4.75 -19.72 -23.21
C ALA A 141 6.27 -19.89 -23.09
N SER A 142 7.03 -18.95 -23.63
CA SER A 142 8.49 -18.90 -23.45
C SER A 142 8.88 -18.71 -21.98
N ILE A 143 8.17 -17.84 -21.24
CA ILE A 143 8.41 -17.62 -19.80
C ILE A 143 8.09 -18.88 -19.00
N ALA A 144 6.94 -19.51 -19.23
CA ALA A 144 6.54 -20.73 -18.54
C ALA A 144 7.57 -21.85 -18.75
N LYS A 145 8.00 -22.07 -19.99
CA LYS A 145 9.04 -23.05 -20.31
C LYS A 145 10.35 -22.77 -19.59
N ALA A 146 10.80 -21.51 -19.55
CA ALA A 146 12.03 -21.13 -18.85
C ALA A 146 11.93 -21.36 -17.33
N CYS A 147 10.76 -21.11 -16.73
CA CYS A 147 10.51 -21.42 -15.32
C CYS A 147 10.54 -22.93 -15.03
N GLU A 148 9.97 -23.75 -15.91
CA GLU A 148 10.01 -25.22 -15.79
C GLU A 148 11.43 -25.77 -15.91
N GLU A 149 12.24 -25.24 -16.83
CA GLU A 149 13.63 -25.67 -17.03
C GLU A 149 14.56 -25.27 -15.87
N ALA A 150 14.19 -24.26 -15.08
CA ALA A 150 14.99 -23.74 -13.96
C ALA A 150 14.62 -24.33 -12.58
N ALA A 151 13.50 -25.07 -12.48
CA ALA A 151 12.98 -25.66 -11.24
C ALA A 151 13.67 -26.99 -10.90
#